data_AF-A0ABD0KAT7-F1
#
_entry.id   AF-A0ABD0KAT7-F1
#
_cell.length_a   1.000
_cell.length_b   1.000
_cell.length_c   1.000
_cell.angle_alpha   90.00
_cell.angle_beta   90.00
_cell.angle_gamma   90.00
#
_symmetry.space_group_name_H-M   'P 1'
#
loop_
_entity.id
_entity.type
_entity.pdbx_description
1 polymer ?
#
loop_
_entity_poly.entity_id
_entity_poly.type
_entity_poly.pdbx_seq_one_letter_code
_entity_poly.pdbx_strand_id
1 'polypeptide(L)'
;MSACLDLCYGSVARAYKSFAMPPLGSADHNAVLLVPSYKTVLKRGNVRTKCVRRWSDEAIARLQGCFESTDWDVFKETCTDLDDLTDTVSSYISFCEETVVEMKTCTTYPNNKPWVTKQLKSVLNRKRLAFFLGNPAREERGTEGGEQRD
;
A
#
# COMPACT_ATOMS: atom_id res chain seq x y z
N MET A 1 -24.61 -29.96 37.66
CA MET A 1 -23.74 -29.90 36.46
C MET A 1 -24.37 -28.90 35.50
N SER A 2 -23.68 -27.82 35.15
CA SER A 2 -24.16 -26.88 34.13
C SER A 2 -23.93 -27.49 32.75
N ALA A 3 -24.99 -27.69 31.97
CA ALA A 3 -24.91 -28.26 30.64
C ALA A 3 -24.56 -27.15 29.63
N CYS A 4 -23.49 -27.34 28.85
CA CYS A 4 -23.14 -26.44 27.74
C CYS A 4 -23.93 -26.89 26.50
N LEU A 5 -24.98 -26.14 26.15
CA LEU A 5 -25.81 -26.43 24.96
C LEU A 5 -25.29 -25.71 23.71
N ASP A 6 -24.55 -24.61 23.87
CA ASP A 6 -24.04 -23.80 22.76
C ASP A 6 -22.74 -24.38 22.19
N LEU A 7 -22.83 -25.02 21.02
CA LEU A 7 -21.71 -25.66 20.33
C LEU A 7 -21.39 -24.95 19.02
N CYS A 8 -20.12 -24.56 18.84
CA CYS A 8 -19.63 -23.97 17.59
C CYS A 8 -18.74 -24.98 16.84
N TYR A 9 -19.24 -25.49 15.72
CA TYR A 9 -18.49 -26.42 14.86
C TYR A 9 -17.82 -25.68 13.69
N GLY A 10 -16.66 -26.18 13.29
CA GLY A 10 -15.93 -25.64 12.14
C GLY A 10 -14.98 -26.67 11.55
N SER A 11 -14.55 -26.43 10.31
CA SER A 11 -13.66 -27.34 9.57
C SER A 11 -12.22 -27.36 10.07
N VAL A 12 -11.83 -26.37 10.89
CA VAL A 12 -10.46 -26.22 11.39
C VAL A 12 -10.45 -26.36 12.90
N ALA A 13 -9.76 -27.39 13.40
CA ALA A 13 -9.61 -27.63 14.82
C ALA A 13 -8.96 -26.42 15.52
N ARG A 14 -9.53 -26.00 16.66
CA ARG A 14 -9.00 -24.93 17.52
C ARG A 14 -8.83 -23.57 16.82
N ALA A 15 -9.58 -23.33 15.74
CA ALA A 15 -9.53 -22.08 14.99
C ALA A 15 -9.90 -20.85 15.83
N TYR A 16 -10.71 -21.02 16.88
CA TYR A 16 -11.18 -19.97 17.75
C TYR A 16 -11.01 -20.33 19.23
N LYS A 17 -10.91 -19.29 20.06
CA LYS A 17 -11.08 -19.34 21.51
C LYS A 17 -12.44 -18.75 21.85
N SER A 18 -13.21 -19.44 22.67
CA SER A 18 -14.54 -19.00 23.12
C SER A 18 -14.46 -18.34 24.49
N PHE A 19 -15.16 -17.24 24.66
CA PHE A 19 -15.34 -16.53 25.92
C PHE A 19 -16.82 -16.31 26.16
N ALA A 20 -17.32 -16.71 27.34
CA ALA A 20 -18.67 -16.37 27.75
C ALA A 20 -18.75 -14.87 28.03
N MET A 21 -19.77 -14.23 27.48
CA MET A 21 -20.09 -12.82 27.62
C MET A 21 -21.48 -12.68 28.25
N PRO A 22 -21.77 -11.54 28.91
CA PRO A 22 -23.10 -11.27 29.42
C PRO A 22 -24.19 -11.43 28.33
N PRO A 23 -25.42 -11.81 28.71
CA PRO A 23 -26.54 -11.86 27.78
C PRO A 23 -26.74 -10.54 27.04
N LEU A 24 -27.13 -10.64 25.77
CA LEU A 24 -27.45 -9.47 24.97
C LEU A 24 -28.93 -9.10 25.21
N GLY A 25 -29.17 -7.92 25.75
CA GLY A 25 -30.51 -7.45 26.06
C GLY A 25 -31.20 -8.33 27.11
N SER A 26 -32.41 -8.79 26.79
CA SER A 26 -33.23 -9.64 27.68
C SER A 26 -33.08 -11.14 27.38
N ALA A 27 -32.01 -11.56 26.71
CA ALA A 27 -31.75 -12.97 26.47
C ALA A 27 -31.54 -13.71 27.80
N ASP A 28 -32.09 -14.91 27.89
CA ASP A 28 -31.91 -15.86 28.99
C ASP A 28 -30.64 -16.72 28.83
N HIS A 29 -29.91 -16.54 27.73
CA HIS A 29 -28.63 -17.19 27.43
C HIS A 29 -27.47 -16.20 27.40
N ASN A 30 -26.28 -16.66 27.81
CA ASN A 30 -25.04 -15.89 27.68
C ASN A 30 -24.63 -15.76 26.22
N ALA A 31 -24.08 -14.61 25.83
CA ALA A 31 -23.43 -14.49 24.54
C ALA A 31 -22.07 -15.21 24.53
N VAL A 32 -21.62 -15.68 23.37
CA VAL A 32 -20.30 -16.30 23.22
C VAL A 32 -19.45 -15.50 22.24
N LEU A 33 -18.33 -14.95 22.71
CA LEU A 33 -17.35 -14.28 21.88
C LEU A 33 -16.31 -15.28 21.37
N LEU A 34 -16.24 -15.44 20.05
CA LEU A 34 -15.23 -16.26 19.38
C LEU A 34 -14.08 -15.37 18.88
N VAL A 35 -12.91 -15.51 19.50
CA VAL A 35 -11.69 -14.82 19.06
C VAL A 35 -10.85 -15.79 18.23
N PRO A 36 -10.50 -15.47 16.97
CA PRO A 36 -9.63 -16.32 16.17
C PRO A 36 -8.31 -16.62 16.90
N SER A 37 -7.96 -17.90 17.00
CA SER A 37 -6.65 -18.35 17.48
C SER A 37 -5.53 -17.99 16.49
N TYR A 38 -5.88 -17.79 15.22
CA TYR A 38 -4.95 -17.41 14.17
C TYR A 38 -4.41 -15.99 14.37
N LYS A 39 -3.09 -15.86 14.54
CA LYS A 39 -2.40 -14.56 14.43
C LYS A 39 -2.43 -14.11 12.96
N THR A 40 -2.99 -12.94 12.67
CA THR A 40 -3.03 -12.35 11.32
C THR A 40 -1.63 -12.26 10.68
N VAL A 41 -1.51 -12.43 9.37
CA VAL A 41 -0.24 -12.31 8.61
C VAL A 41 0.53 -11.04 8.96
N LEU A 42 -0.17 -9.91 9.14
CA LEU A 42 0.41 -8.62 9.57
C LEU A 42 1.17 -8.71 10.91
N LYS A 43 0.68 -9.52 11.84
CA LYS A 43 1.29 -9.73 13.17
C LYS A 43 2.33 -10.86 13.19
N ARG A 44 2.49 -11.60 12.09
CA ARG A 44 3.43 -12.73 11.98
C ARG A 44 4.75 -12.33 11.34
N GLY A 45 4.71 -11.45 10.34
CA GLY A 45 5.91 -11.08 9.60
C GLY A 45 6.52 -9.77 10.12
N ASN A 46 7.85 -9.69 10.04
CA ASN A 46 8.56 -8.45 10.34
C ASN A 46 8.25 -7.40 9.26
N VAL A 47 8.03 -6.17 9.71
CA VAL A 47 7.96 -5.01 8.82
C VAL A 47 9.35 -4.79 8.22
N ARG A 48 9.42 -4.67 6.89
CA ARG A 48 10.68 -4.46 6.19
C ARG A 48 10.74 -3.03 5.69
N THR A 49 11.76 -2.30 6.13
CA THR A 49 12.07 -0.96 5.64
C THR A 49 13.20 -1.07 4.62
N LYS A 50 13.01 -0.44 3.45
CA LYS A 50 14.03 -0.37 2.39
C LYS A 50 14.18 1.07 1.93
N CYS A 51 15.41 1.51 1.73
CA CYS A 51 15.69 2.77 1.06
C CYS A 51 15.70 2.50 -0.46
N VAL A 52 14.93 3.26 -1.23
CA VAL A 52 14.83 3.11 -2.68
C VAL A 52 14.99 4.45 -3.37
N ARG A 53 15.68 4.47 -4.50
CA ARG A 53 15.73 5.64 -5.39
C ARG A 53 14.34 5.92 -5.94
N ARG A 54 13.90 7.17 -5.84
CA ARG A 54 12.59 7.60 -6.35
C ARG A 54 12.75 8.32 -7.68
N TRP A 55 12.41 7.62 -8.76
CA TRP A 55 12.36 8.18 -10.10
C TRP A 55 11.00 8.87 -10.33
N SER A 56 10.90 10.14 -9.95
CA SER A 56 9.77 10.99 -10.37
C SER A 56 10.01 11.56 -11.76
N ASP A 57 8.93 11.96 -12.44
CA ASP A 57 9.03 12.64 -13.75
C ASP A 57 9.92 13.90 -13.66
N GLU A 58 9.84 14.61 -12.53
CA GLU A 58 10.71 15.76 -12.23
C GLU A 58 12.18 15.37 -12.11
N ALA A 59 12.51 14.31 -11.38
CA ALA A 59 13.89 13.84 -11.23
C ALA A 59 14.48 13.38 -12.57
N ILE A 60 13.65 12.71 -13.39
CA ILE A 60 14.02 12.29 -14.74
C ILE A 60 14.31 13.51 -15.62
N ALA A 61 13.40 14.49 -15.65
CA ALA A 61 13.57 15.70 -16.45
C ALA A 61 14.80 16.51 -16.03
N ARG A 62 15.07 16.60 -14.71
CA ARG A 62 16.27 17.25 -14.20
C ARG A 62 17.55 16.53 -14.60
N LEU A 63 17.59 15.20 -14.52
CA LEU A 63 18.73 14.40 -14.97
C LEU A 63 18.99 14.57 -16.47
N GLN A 64 17.93 14.57 -17.28
CA GLN A 64 18.02 14.84 -18.72
C GLN A 64 18.65 16.22 -18.96
N GLY A 65 18.16 17.25 -18.27
CA GLY A 65 18.75 18.59 -18.35
C GLY A 65 20.23 18.64 -17.94
N CYS A 66 20.63 17.91 -16.88
CA CYS A 66 22.04 17.80 -16.51
C CYS A 66 22.88 17.25 -17.67
N PHE A 67 22.48 16.12 -18.25
CA PHE A 67 23.23 15.47 -19.33
C PHE A 67 23.23 16.25 -20.64
N GLU A 68 22.14 16.94 -20.97
CA GLU A 68 22.07 17.81 -22.15
C GLU A 68 22.97 19.05 -22.01
N SER A 69 23.11 19.56 -20.79
CA SER A 69 23.99 20.70 -20.49
C SER A 69 25.46 20.32 -20.27
N THR A 70 25.76 19.02 -20.22
CA THR A 70 27.12 18.52 -19.98
C THR A 70 27.93 18.62 -21.27
N ASP A 71 29.08 19.27 -21.20
CA ASP A 71 30.08 19.20 -22.27
C ASP A 71 30.84 17.88 -22.18
N TRP A 72 30.45 16.93 -23.04
CA TRP A 72 31.03 15.58 -23.06
C TRP A 72 32.43 15.52 -23.68
N ASP A 73 32.82 16.53 -24.48
CA ASP A 73 34.11 16.52 -25.14
C ASP A 73 35.25 16.79 -24.14
N VAL A 74 34.97 17.50 -23.05
CA VAL A 74 35.91 17.67 -21.91
C VAL A 74 36.43 16.33 -21.40
N PHE A 75 35.58 15.30 -21.28
CA PHE A 75 36.03 13.99 -20.80
C PHE A 75 36.97 13.32 -21.80
N LYS A 76 36.68 13.43 -23.10
CA LYS A 76 37.53 12.85 -24.16
C LYS A 76 38.89 13.53 -24.26
N GLU A 77 38.93 14.84 -24.01
CA GLU A 77 40.17 15.62 -24.07
C GLU A 77 41.05 15.44 -22.82
N THR A 78 40.44 15.13 -21.68
CA THR A 78 41.15 15.05 -20.39
C THR A 78 41.62 13.63 -20.05
N CYS A 79 40.90 12.60 -20.50
CA CYS A 79 41.22 11.21 -20.18
C CYS A 79 42.33 10.63 -21.08
N THR A 80 43.20 9.81 -20.49
CA THR A 80 44.40 9.29 -21.19
C THR A 80 44.13 8.05 -22.03
N ASP A 81 43.15 7.25 -21.63
CA ASP A 81 42.74 6.03 -22.31
C ASP A 81 41.23 5.77 -22.17
N LEU A 82 40.75 4.70 -22.80
CA LEU A 82 39.34 4.34 -22.81
C LEU A 82 38.81 3.88 -21.45
N ASP A 83 39.67 3.26 -20.63
CA ASP A 83 39.26 2.77 -19.32
C ASP A 83 39.05 3.98 -18.39
N ASP A 84 39.99 4.93 -18.38
CA ASP A 84 39.92 6.19 -17.64
C ASP A 84 38.72 7.05 -18.08
N LEU A 85 38.45 7.12 -19.39
CA LEU A 85 37.27 7.80 -19.91
C LEU A 85 35.97 7.15 -19.39
N THR A 86 35.90 5.82 -19.42
CA THR A 86 34.72 5.07 -19.00
C THR A 86 34.47 5.24 -17.50
N ASP A 87 35.53 5.19 -16.69
CA ASP A 87 35.45 5.34 -15.24
C ASP A 87 35.03 6.77 -14.86
N THR A 88 35.61 7.77 -15.52
CA THR A 88 35.31 9.19 -15.27
C THR A 88 33.87 9.53 -15.66
N VAL A 89 33.43 9.11 -16.85
CA VAL A 89 32.04 9.32 -17.31
C VAL A 89 31.04 8.59 -16.41
N SER A 90 31.33 7.34 -16.03
CA SER A 90 30.45 6.58 -15.13
C SER A 90 30.35 7.21 -13.74
N SER A 91 31.47 7.75 -13.24
CA SER A 91 31.51 8.48 -11.97
C SER A 91 30.69 9.77 -12.03
N TYR A 92 30.81 10.53 -13.13
CA TYR A 92 30.01 11.74 -13.33
C TYR A 92 28.50 11.44 -13.41
N ILE A 93 28.12 10.41 -14.18
CA ILE A 93 26.72 9.98 -14.27
C ILE A 93 26.19 9.59 -12.89
N SER A 94 26.96 8.80 -12.12
CA SER A 94 26.59 8.40 -10.76
C SER A 94 26.42 9.60 -9.84
N PHE A 95 27.31 10.60 -9.94
CA PHE A 95 27.20 11.85 -9.21
C PHE A 95 25.92 12.63 -9.56
N CYS A 96 25.57 12.73 -10.85
CA CYS A 96 24.32 13.35 -11.27
C CYS A 96 23.10 12.59 -10.71
N GLU A 97 23.11 11.26 -10.79
CA GLU A 97 22.06 10.42 -10.21
C GLU A 97 21.89 10.67 -8.71
N GLU A 98 22.98 10.67 -7.95
CA GLU A 98 22.93 10.86 -6.49
C GLU A 98 22.49 12.28 -6.09
N THR A 99 22.81 13.28 -6.91
CA THR A 99 22.45 14.67 -6.67
C THR A 99 20.97 14.94 -6.98
N VAL A 100 20.44 14.33 -8.04
CA VAL A 100 19.08 14.62 -8.52
C VAL A 100 18.04 13.63 -7.97
N VAL A 101 18.40 12.36 -7.80
CA VAL A 101 17.45 11.30 -7.43
C VAL A 101 17.35 11.16 -5.92
N GLU A 102 16.21 11.58 -5.37
CA GLU A 102 15.93 11.43 -3.95
C GLU A 102 15.88 9.97 -3.50
N MET A 103 16.54 9.69 -2.38
CA MET A 103 16.39 8.42 -1.66
C MET A 103 15.15 8.47 -0.77
N LYS A 104 14.24 7.52 -0.98
CA LYS A 104 13.00 7.42 -0.20
C LYS A 104 12.94 6.12 0.60
N THR A 105 12.67 6.28 1.88
CA THR A 105 12.39 5.15 2.76
C THR A 105 10.98 4.60 2.49
N CYS A 106 10.91 3.33 2.09
CA CYS A 106 9.67 2.59 1.87
C CYS A 106 9.51 1.48 2.90
N THR A 107 8.37 1.50 3.59
CA THR A 107 7.99 0.47 4.55
C THR A 107 7.04 -0.52 3.89
N THR A 108 7.42 -1.80 3.92
CA THR A 108 6.65 -2.91 3.37
C THR A 108 6.17 -3.82 4.49
N TYR A 109 4.86 -4.07 4.51
CA TYR A 109 4.22 -4.95 5.47
C TYR A 109 4.03 -6.36 4.88
N PRO A 110 4.00 -7.41 5.71
CA PRO A 110 3.79 -8.78 5.23
C PRO A 110 2.48 -9.00 4.47
N ASN A 111 1.47 -8.16 4.71
CA ASN A 111 0.19 -8.21 4.00
C ASN A 111 0.14 -7.32 2.75
N ASN A 112 1.22 -6.62 2.40
CA ASN A 112 1.30 -5.88 1.14
C ASN A 112 1.35 -6.89 0.00
N LYS A 113 0.22 -7.04 -0.69
CA LYS A 113 0.11 -7.90 -1.87
C LYS A 113 0.95 -7.32 -3.02
N PRO A 114 1.92 -8.06 -3.58
CA PRO A 114 2.83 -7.53 -4.60
C PRO A 114 2.14 -7.12 -5.90
N TRP A 115 0.99 -7.74 -6.20
CA TRP A 115 0.16 -7.38 -7.36
C TRP A 115 -0.73 -6.15 -7.14
N VAL A 116 -0.71 -5.52 -5.95
CA VAL A 116 -1.49 -4.30 -5.69
C VAL A 116 -0.66 -3.06 -6.03
N THR A 117 -0.87 -2.55 -7.24
CA THR A 117 -0.21 -1.33 -7.74
C THR A 117 -0.74 -0.06 -7.07
N LYS A 118 -0.03 1.07 -7.25
CA LYS A 118 -0.46 2.40 -6.75
C LYS A 118 -1.85 2.79 -7.27
N GLN A 119 -2.11 2.56 -8.56
CA GLN A 119 -3.38 2.86 -9.20
C GLN A 119 -4.51 1.99 -8.62
N LEU A 120 -4.28 0.67 -8.51
CA LEU A 120 -5.26 -0.24 -7.92
C LEU A 120 -5.56 0.11 -6.45
N LYS A 121 -4.53 0.45 -5.69
CA LYS A 121 -4.67 0.91 -4.30
C LYS A 121 -5.51 2.19 -4.20
N SER A 122 -5.33 3.13 -5.14
CA SER A 122 -6.14 4.36 -5.22
C SER A 122 -7.63 4.05 -5.43
N VAL A 123 -7.95 3.17 -6.39
CA VAL A 123 -9.34 2.75 -6.67
C VAL A 123 -9.96 2.04 -5.46
N LEU A 124 -9.24 1.11 -4.84
CA LEU A 124 -9.70 0.39 -3.63
C LEU A 124 -9.99 1.35 -2.48
N ASN A 125 -9.10 2.34 -2.26
CA ASN A 125 -9.30 3.34 -1.22
C ASN A 125 -10.51 4.23 -1.51
N ARG A 126 -10.70 4.68 -2.76
CA ARG A 126 -11.87 5.47 -3.17
C ARG A 126 -13.17 4.70 -2.95
N LYS A 127 -13.22 3.43 -3.35
CA LYS A 127 -14.38 2.54 -3.11
C LYS A 127 -14.67 2.40 -1.61
N ARG A 128 -13.63 2.19 -0.80
CA ARG A 128 -13.76 2.08 0.65
C ARG A 128 -14.30 3.37 1.27
N LEU A 129 -13.75 4.52 0.88
CA LEU A 129 -14.22 5.82 1.36
C LEU A 129 -15.69 6.08 0.99
N ALA A 130 -16.09 5.81 -0.25
CA ALA A 130 -17.48 5.95 -0.69
C ALA A 130 -18.45 5.05 0.09
N PHE A 131 -18.01 3.86 0.51
CA PHE A 131 -18.80 2.97 1.35
C PHE A 131 -18.99 3.53 2.77
N PHE A 132 -17.94 4.08 3.38
CA PHE A 132 -18.00 4.59 4.76
C PHE A 132 -18.64 5.98 4.87
N LEU A 133 -18.44 6.85 3.89
CA LEU A 133 -18.90 8.25 3.94
C LEU A 133 -20.29 8.44 3.29
N GLY A 134 -20.85 7.41 2.66
CA GLY A 134 -21.99 7.57 1.76
C GLY A 134 -21.57 8.30 0.48
N ASN A 135 -22.24 8.01 -0.63
CA ASN A 135 -21.88 8.60 -1.92
C ASN A 135 -22.79 9.83 -2.17
N PRO A 136 -22.30 11.07 -2.11
CA PRO A 136 -23.11 12.24 -2.45
C PRO A 136 -23.55 12.21 -3.92
N ALA A 137 -22.78 11.55 -4.80
CA ALA A 137 -23.11 11.38 -6.22
C ALA A 137 -24.29 10.42 -6.50
N ARG A 138 -25.00 9.94 -5.47
CA ARG A 138 -26.22 9.14 -5.63
C ARG A 138 -27.51 9.97 -5.47
N GLU A 139 -27.43 11.18 -4.93
CA GLU A 139 -28.61 12.04 -4.72
C GLU A 139 -29.05 12.75 -6.01
N GLU A 140 -28.14 13.06 -6.92
CA GLU A 140 -28.49 13.80 -8.16
C GLU A 140 -29.24 12.99 -9.21
N ARG A 141 -29.37 11.65 -9.05
CA ARG A 141 -30.20 10.81 -9.93
C ARG A 141 -31.59 10.51 -9.37
N GLY A 142 -31.93 11.05 -8.20
CA GLY A 142 -33.20 10.80 -7.51
C GLY A 142 -34.27 11.88 -7.72
N THR A 143 -33.92 13.02 -8.32
CA THR A 143 -34.78 14.22 -8.36
C THR A 143 -35.44 14.55 -9.70
N GLU A 144 -35.25 13.76 -10.76
CA GLU A 144 -35.84 14.04 -12.09
C GLU A 144 -37.09 13.19 -12.44
N GLY A 145 -37.73 12.54 -11.48
CA GLY A 145 -38.76 11.52 -11.76
C GLY A 145 -40.12 11.68 -11.09
N GLY A 146 -40.59 12.89 -10.81
CA GLY A 146 -41.86 13.07 -10.08
C GLY A 146 -42.63 14.34 -10.39
N GLU A 147 -43.20 14.46 -11.58
CA GLU A 147 -44.33 15.38 -11.84
C GLU A 147 -45.25 14.79 -12.92
N GLN A 148 -46.57 14.99 -12.72
CA GLN A 148 -47.72 14.71 -13.58
C GLN A 148 -48.35 13.30 -13.52
N ARG A 149 -49.38 13.21 -12.68
CA ARG A 149 -50.64 12.52 -13.00
C ARG A 149 -51.78 13.50 -12.78
N ASP A 150 -52.57 13.68 -13.84
CA ASP A 150 -53.89 14.30 -13.85
C ASP A 150 -54.88 13.54 -12.95
#